data_AF-A0AA39LVE8-F1
#
_entry.id   AF-A0AA39LVE8-F1
#
_cell.length_a   1.000
_cell.length_b   1.000
_cell.length_c   1.000
_cell.angle_alpha   90.00
_cell.angle_beta   90.00
_cell.angle_gamma   90.00
#
_symmetry.space_group_name_H-M   'P 1'
#
loop_
_entity.id
_entity.type
_entity.pdbx_description
1 polymer ?
#
loop_
_entity_poly.entity_id
_entity_poly.type
_entity_poly.pdbx_seq_one_letter_code
_entity_poly.pdbx_strand_id
1 'polypeptide(L)'
;MTGVRLLLLLVLLPLVTNGGSLRTVVEYCKFEMRAIPGFDPLVVTDDNGKSCRINLKVPFCHGKCHTSEVGTHTFPFRTQNNSICAILGDAVEERRIDDCDEGADESIRTIRVSAATSCGCYELKPDE
;
A
#
# COMPACT_ATOMS: atom_id res chain seq x y z
N MET A 1 -24.80 -77.10 6.23
CA MET A 1 -25.10 -75.94 5.35
C MET A 1 -24.03 -74.90 5.60
N THR A 2 -23.17 -74.74 4.60
CA THR A 2 -21.88 -74.03 4.61
C THR A 2 -22.09 -72.53 4.42
N GLY A 3 -21.62 -71.72 5.37
CA GLY A 3 -21.57 -70.26 5.22
C GLY A 3 -20.32 -69.84 4.45
N VAL A 4 -20.51 -69.34 3.23
CA VAL A 4 -19.43 -68.83 2.36
C VAL A 4 -19.01 -67.45 2.85
N ARG A 5 -17.73 -67.33 3.24
CA ARG A 5 -17.03 -66.05 3.41
C ARG A 5 -16.80 -65.43 2.03
N LEU A 6 -17.28 -64.22 1.81
CA LEU A 6 -16.85 -63.40 0.68
C LEU A 6 -16.17 -62.14 1.22
N LEU A 7 -14.83 -62.18 1.24
CA LEU A 7 -13.99 -60.99 1.36
C LEU A 7 -14.17 -60.14 0.10
N LEU A 8 -14.52 -58.87 0.24
CA LEU A 8 -14.38 -57.87 -0.81
C LEU A 8 -13.38 -56.81 -0.34
N LEU A 9 -12.23 -56.82 -1.04
CA LEU A 9 -11.09 -55.96 -0.81
C LEU A 9 -11.37 -54.50 -1.21
N LEU A 10 -10.86 -53.62 -0.34
CA LEU A 10 -10.32 -52.27 -0.57
C LEU A 10 -10.16 -51.82 -2.03
N VAL A 11 -10.74 -50.66 -2.34
CA VAL A 11 -10.05 -49.63 -3.14
C VAL A 11 -10.18 -48.29 -2.41
N LEU A 12 -9.21 -48.00 -1.55
CA LEU A 12 -8.95 -46.63 -1.09
C LEU A 12 -8.30 -45.89 -2.26
N LEU A 13 -9.11 -45.25 -3.09
CA LEU A 13 -8.59 -44.20 -3.98
C LEU A 13 -8.14 -43.04 -3.08
N PRO A 14 -6.86 -42.64 -3.11
CA PRO A 14 -6.48 -41.38 -2.49
C PRO A 14 -7.17 -40.28 -3.28
N LEU A 15 -8.14 -39.61 -2.66
CA LEU A 15 -8.57 -38.29 -3.07
C LEU A 15 -7.38 -37.35 -2.86
N VAL A 16 -6.43 -37.37 -3.82
CA VAL A 16 -5.54 -36.25 -4.04
C VAL A 16 -6.44 -35.14 -4.62
N THR A 17 -7.20 -34.50 -3.75
CA THR A 17 -7.55 -33.11 -4.03
C THR A 17 -6.22 -32.38 -3.86
N ASN A 18 -5.57 -32.10 -4.99
CA ASN A 18 -4.66 -30.99 -5.06
C ASN A 18 -5.51 -29.78 -4.64
N GLY A 19 -5.51 -29.50 -3.34
CA GLY A 19 -5.95 -28.25 -2.78
C GLY A 19 -5.03 -27.21 -3.39
N GLY A 20 -5.41 -26.73 -4.57
CA GLY A 20 -4.89 -25.49 -5.11
C GLY A 20 -5.04 -24.48 -3.99
N SER A 21 -3.92 -24.04 -3.45
CA SER A 21 -3.89 -22.92 -2.52
C SER A 21 -4.55 -21.76 -3.26
N LEU A 22 -5.77 -21.42 -2.85
CA LEU A 22 -6.47 -20.23 -3.30
C LEU A 22 -5.72 -19.04 -2.70
N ARG A 23 -4.54 -18.75 -3.26
CA ARG A 23 -3.80 -17.54 -2.95
C ARG A 23 -4.65 -16.41 -3.47
N THR A 24 -5.19 -15.63 -2.56
CA THR A 24 -5.02 -14.17 -2.53
C THR A 24 -5.70 -13.68 -1.26
N VAL A 25 -4.92 -13.55 -0.17
CA VAL A 25 -5.27 -12.51 0.79
C VAL A 25 -5.21 -11.21 -0.02
N VAL A 26 -6.37 -10.70 -0.42
CA VAL A 26 -6.45 -9.42 -1.09
C VAL A 26 -6.07 -8.40 -0.05
N GLU A 27 -4.84 -7.90 -0.12
CA GLU A 27 -4.41 -6.81 0.75
C GLU A 27 -5.16 -5.54 0.31
N TYR A 28 -6.27 -5.26 0.98
CA TYR A 28 -7.00 -3.99 0.89
C TYR A 28 -6.09 -2.82 1.27
N CYS A 29 -6.42 -1.61 0.84
CA CYS A 29 -5.63 -0.40 1.11
C CYS A 29 -5.14 -0.28 2.57
N LYS A 30 -3.82 -0.33 2.78
CA LYS A 30 -3.15 -0.32 4.09
C LYS A 30 -2.26 0.90 4.25
N PHE A 31 -2.09 1.27 5.52
CA PHE A 31 -1.18 2.30 5.98
C PHE A 31 0.12 1.70 6.50
N GLU A 32 1.24 2.35 6.18
CA GLU A 32 2.56 2.00 6.70
C GLU A 32 3.45 3.25 6.80
N MET A 33 4.22 3.38 7.88
CA MET A 33 5.29 4.38 7.97
C MET A 33 6.59 3.81 7.40
N ARG A 34 7.13 4.40 6.33
CA ARG A 34 8.36 3.93 5.69
C ARG A 34 9.23 5.06 5.17
N ALA A 35 10.50 4.74 4.97
CA ALA A 35 11.44 5.62 4.28
C ALA A 35 11.10 5.69 2.79
N ILE A 36 11.34 6.85 2.19
CA ILE A 36 11.19 7.05 0.74
C ILE A 36 12.43 6.45 0.06
N PRO A 37 12.26 5.46 -0.84
CA PRO A 37 13.41 4.85 -1.53
C PRO A 37 14.24 5.89 -2.28
N GLY A 38 15.55 5.93 -2.02
CA GLY A 38 16.48 6.89 -2.63
C GLY A 38 16.56 8.25 -1.93
N PHE A 39 15.78 8.49 -0.88
CA PHE A 39 15.76 9.72 -0.09
C PHE A 39 16.00 9.47 1.40
N ASP A 40 16.62 8.34 1.76
CA ASP A 40 16.95 7.98 3.14
C ASP A 40 18.47 7.77 3.27
N PRO A 41 19.21 8.64 4.01
CA PRO A 41 18.70 9.83 4.69
C PRO A 41 18.24 10.92 3.71
N LEU A 42 17.27 11.74 4.13
CA LEU A 42 16.92 12.97 3.43
C LEU A 42 18.03 13.99 3.70
N VAL A 43 18.57 14.58 2.64
CA VAL A 43 19.62 15.61 2.71
C VAL A 43 19.06 16.93 2.19
N VAL A 44 19.14 17.97 3.01
CA VAL A 44 18.75 19.34 2.64
C VAL A 44 19.99 20.21 2.71
N THR A 45 20.29 20.94 1.64
CA THR A 45 21.50 21.75 1.51
C THR A 45 21.14 23.22 1.34
N ASP A 46 21.81 24.11 2.07
CA ASP A 46 21.64 25.56 1.97
C ASP A 46 22.45 26.18 0.82
N ASP A 47 22.26 27.47 0.60
CA ASP A 47 22.97 28.24 -0.44
C ASP A 47 24.50 28.30 -0.22
N ASN A 48 24.95 28.05 1.02
CA ASN A 48 26.38 28.00 1.38
C ASN A 48 26.98 26.59 1.23
N GLY A 49 26.19 25.62 0.74
CA GLY A 49 26.62 24.23 0.54
C GLY A 49 26.67 23.39 1.81
N LYS A 50 26.13 23.89 2.94
CA LYS A 50 26.03 23.15 4.20
C LYS A 50 24.76 22.31 4.21
N SER A 51 24.85 21.10 4.75
CA SER A 51 23.76 20.14 4.69
C SER A 51 23.28 19.68 6.06
N CYS A 52 21.98 19.44 6.17
CA CYS A 52 21.33 18.74 7.27
C CYS A 52 20.81 17.38 6.77
N ARG A 53 20.85 16.36 7.64
CA ARG A 53 20.52 14.96 7.30
C ARG A 53 19.52 14.38 8.29
N ILE A 54 18.49 13.68 7.81
CA ILE A 54 17.50 13.03 8.67
C ILE A 54 17.04 11.69 8.10
N ASN A 55 17.00 10.66 8.95
CA ASN A 55 16.38 9.38 8.62
C ASN A 55 14.86 9.50 8.79
N LEU A 56 14.18 9.91 7.73
CA LEU A 56 12.76 10.24 7.76
C LEU A 56 11.89 9.06 7.28
N LYS A 57 10.92 8.69 8.12
CA LYS A 57 9.79 7.85 7.69
C LYS A 57 8.55 8.72 7.50
N VAL A 58 7.84 8.52 6.40
CA VAL A 58 6.60 9.23 6.07
C VAL A 58 5.46 8.22 5.93
N PRO A 59 4.20 8.66 6.05
CA PRO A 59 3.05 7.80 5.80
C PRO A 59 3.00 7.38 4.32
N PHE A 60 2.78 6.09 4.09
CA PHE A 60 2.57 5.48 2.78
C PHE A 60 1.28 4.67 2.78
N CYS A 61 0.59 4.74 1.65
CA CYS A 61 -0.56 3.88 1.35
C CYS A 61 -0.19 2.89 0.26
N HIS A 62 -0.54 1.63 0.46
CA HIS A 62 -0.34 0.57 -0.53
C HIS A 62 -1.47 -0.47 -0.44
N GLY A 63 -1.59 -1.30 -1.46
CA GLY A 63 -2.63 -2.33 -1.54
C GLY A 63 -3.56 -2.10 -2.71
N LYS A 64 -4.73 -2.74 -2.66
CA LYS A 64 -5.70 -2.75 -3.76
C LYS A 64 -6.99 -2.05 -3.36
N CYS A 65 -7.59 -1.38 -4.34
CA CYS A 65 -8.93 -0.79 -4.26
C CYS A 65 -9.81 -1.35 -5.38
N HIS A 66 -11.12 -1.42 -5.12
CA HIS A 66 -12.07 -1.98 -6.07
C HIS A 66 -12.38 -0.97 -7.16
N THR A 67 -12.16 -1.36 -8.42
CA THR A 67 -12.58 -0.61 -9.59
C THR A 67 -13.58 -1.42 -10.39
N SER A 68 -14.46 -0.73 -11.13
CA SER A 68 -15.49 -1.37 -11.93
C SER A 68 -15.74 -0.59 -13.21
N GLU A 69 -16.01 -1.29 -14.31
CA GLU A 69 -16.48 -0.71 -15.56
C GLU A 69 -17.72 -1.48 -16.01
N VAL A 70 -18.76 -0.75 -16.41
CA VAL A 70 -20.03 -1.30 -16.90
C VAL A 70 -20.34 -0.66 -18.24
N GLY A 71 -20.55 -1.47 -19.28
CA GLY A 71 -21.01 -0.99 -20.57
C GLY A 71 -22.46 -0.52 -20.52
N THR A 72 -22.78 0.57 -21.21
CA THR A 72 -24.14 1.16 -21.26
C THR A 72 -24.57 1.36 -22.72
N HIS A 73 -25.88 1.43 -22.96
CA HIS A 73 -26.44 1.68 -24.30
C HIS A 73 -26.57 3.18 -24.62
N THR A 74 -26.26 4.07 -23.68
CA THR A 74 -26.38 5.53 -23.81
C THR A 74 -24.99 6.14 -23.81
N PHE A 75 -24.77 7.22 -24.56
CA PHE A 75 -23.48 7.92 -24.55
C PHE A 75 -23.25 8.63 -23.19
N PRO A 76 -22.06 8.53 -22.56
CA PRO A 76 -20.93 7.69 -22.96
C PRO A 76 -21.25 6.21 -22.72
N PHE A 77 -20.91 5.35 -23.69
CA PHE A 77 -21.26 3.91 -23.73
C PHE A 77 -20.61 3.05 -22.62
N ARG A 78 -20.10 3.68 -21.57
CA ARG A 78 -19.50 3.07 -20.39
C ARG A 78 -19.71 3.95 -19.16
N THR A 79 -19.90 3.31 -18.02
CA THR A 79 -19.81 3.90 -16.69
C THR A 79 -18.66 3.21 -15.97
N GLN A 80 -17.67 3.99 -15.54
CA GLN A 80 -16.49 3.48 -14.83
C GLN A 80 -16.40 4.10 -13.44
N ASN A 81 -16.06 3.28 -12.44
CA ASN A 81 -15.64 3.71 -11.11
C ASN A 81 -14.17 3.33 -10.94
N ASN A 82 -13.31 4.34 -10.90
CA ASN A 82 -11.89 4.18 -10.70
C ASN A 82 -11.54 4.63 -9.29
N SER A 83 -10.93 3.76 -8.50
CA SER A 83 -10.51 4.07 -7.15
C SER A 83 -9.04 3.70 -6.94
N ILE A 84 -8.35 4.53 -6.15
CA ILE A 84 -6.94 4.35 -5.82
C ILE A 84 -6.76 4.31 -4.30
N CYS A 85 -5.74 3.60 -3.84
CA CYS A 85 -5.36 3.61 -2.43
C CYS A 85 -4.54 4.88 -2.15
N ALA A 86 -5.10 5.78 -1.33
CA ALA A 86 -4.51 7.09 -1.07
C ALA A 86 -4.51 7.42 0.43
N ILE A 87 -3.65 8.36 0.81
CA ILE A 87 -3.62 8.94 2.15
C ILE A 87 -4.91 9.75 2.33
N LEU A 88 -5.58 9.54 3.47
CA LEU A 88 -6.75 10.33 3.85
C LEU A 88 -6.34 11.37 4.88
N GLY A 89 -6.67 12.62 4.60
CA GLY A 89 -6.34 13.77 5.43
C GLY A 89 -5.11 14.54 4.93
N ASP A 90 -4.97 15.76 5.44
CA ASP A 90 -4.00 16.77 5.04
C ASP A 90 -3.13 17.23 6.23
N ALA A 91 -3.13 16.46 7.32
CA ALA A 91 -2.34 16.77 8.51
C ALA A 91 -0.85 16.86 8.15
N VAL A 92 -0.20 17.92 8.63
CA VAL A 92 1.23 18.20 8.44
C VAL A 92 1.85 18.45 9.81
N GLU A 93 3.03 17.89 10.04
CA GLU A 93 3.86 18.16 11.22
C GLU A 93 5.20 18.80 10.81
N GLU A 94 5.76 19.60 11.71
CA GLU A 94 7.11 20.13 11.59
C GLU A 94 8.09 19.25 12.36
N ARG A 95 9.20 18.89 11.70
CA ARG A 95 10.27 18.08 12.27
C ARG A 95 11.56 18.88 12.25
N ARG A 96 12.23 18.99 13.40
CA ARG A 96 13.57 19.56 13.49
C ARG A 96 14.63 18.52 13.12
N ILE A 97 15.66 18.94 12.41
CA ILE A 97 16.83 18.15 12.02
C ILE A 97 18.01 18.58 12.89
N ASP A 98 18.55 17.63 13.65
CA ASP A 98 19.65 17.90 14.58
C ASP A 98 21.04 17.62 13.96
N ASP A 99 21.12 16.69 12.99
CA ASP A 99 22.36 16.38 12.28
C ASP A 99 22.58 17.35 11.12
N CYS A 100 23.36 18.41 11.40
CA CYS A 100 23.68 19.46 10.44
C CYS A 100 25.17 19.79 10.48
N ASP A 101 25.72 20.14 9.31
CA ASP A 101 27.08 20.65 9.19
C ASP A 101 27.24 21.96 10.00
N GLU A 102 28.44 22.21 10.54
CA GLU A 102 28.71 23.42 11.33
C GLU A 102 28.51 24.70 10.49
N GLY A 103 27.73 25.63 11.06
CA GLY A 103 27.33 26.88 10.41
C GLY A 103 26.17 26.75 9.42
N ALA A 104 25.50 25.59 9.33
CA ALA A 104 24.30 25.42 8.51
C ALA A 104 23.18 26.38 8.92
N ASP A 105 22.51 26.95 7.91
CA ASP A 105 21.40 27.90 8.09
C ASP A 105 20.24 27.31 8.91
N GLU A 106 19.60 28.12 9.76
CA GLU A 106 18.46 27.66 10.58
C GLU A 106 17.22 27.31 9.74
N SER A 107 17.08 27.88 8.54
CA SER A 107 15.95 27.62 7.63
C SER A 107 15.88 26.17 7.12
N ILE A 108 17.04 25.49 7.02
CA ILE A 108 17.10 24.09 6.57
C ILE A 108 17.01 23.09 7.74
N ARG A 109 16.90 23.58 8.98
CA ARG A 109 16.81 22.73 10.19
C ARG A 109 15.40 22.28 10.50
N THR A 110 14.39 22.77 9.80
CA THR A 110 13.00 22.34 9.98
C THR A 110 12.40 21.92 8.65
N ILE A 111 11.74 20.77 8.64
CA ILE A 111 11.00 20.26 7.48
C ILE A 111 9.54 20.04 7.83
N ARG A 112 8.68 20.18 6.83
CA ARG A 112 7.25 19.88 6.93
C ARG A 112 6.97 18.51 6.30
N VAL A 113 6.38 17.62 7.06
CA VAL A 113 6.10 16.24 6.62
C VAL A 113 4.63 15.90 6.86
N SER A 114 4.07 15.02 6.03
CA SER A 114 2.69 14.54 6.25
C SER A 114 2.61 13.77 7.57
N ALA A 115 1.65 14.16 8.40
CA ALA A 115 1.30 13.51 9.66
C ALA A 115 0.01 12.70 9.56
N ALA A 116 -0.48 12.46 8.33
CA ALA A 116 -1.67 11.67 8.12
C ALA A 116 -1.49 10.23 8.64
N THR A 117 -2.55 9.68 9.24
CA THR A 117 -2.51 8.38 9.95
C THR A 117 -3.40 7.32 9.32
N SER A 118 -4.06 7.64 8.20
CA SER A 118 -5.05 6.77 7.59
C SER A 118 -4.93 6.71 6.07
N CYS A 119 -5.28 5.54 5.54
CA CYS A 119 -5.36 5.27 4.11
C CYS A 119 -6.76 4.78 3.77
N GLY A 120 -7.21 5.02 2.54
CA GLY A 120 -8.46 4.48 2.05
C GLY A 120 -8.56 4.52 0.53
N CYS A 121 -9.63 3.92 0.03
CA CYS A 121 -9.93 3.93 -1.40
C CYS A 121 -10.61 5.24 -1.77
N TYR A 122 -9.90 6.05 -2.54
CA TYR A 122 -10.38 7.33 -3.05
C TYR A 122 -10.90 7.16 -4.48
N GLU A 123 -12.16 7.52 -4.71
CA GLU A 123 -12.77 7.49 -6.03
C GLU A 123 -12.31 8.70 -6.86
N LEU A 124 -11.76 8.42 -8.04
CA LEU A 124 -11.36 9.41 -9.01
C LEU A 124 -12.59 9.85 -9.80
N LYS A 125 -12.96 11.11 -9.65
CA LYS A 125 -13.98 11.75 -10.49
C LYS A 125 -13.28 12.49 -11.63
N PRO A 126 -13.70 12.32 -12.90
CA PRO A 126 -13.24 13.20 -13.97
C PRO A 126 -13.72 14.62 -13.68
N ASP A 127 -12.88 15.61 -14.00
CA ASP A 127 -13.27 17.03 -13.94
C ASP A 127 -14.43 17.29 -14.92
N GLU A 128 -15.42 18.08 -14.48
CA GLU A 128 -16.61 18.48 -15.27
C GLU A 128 -16.30 19.56 -16.31
#